data_AF-A4F829-F1
#
_entry.id   AF-A4F829-F1
#
_cell.length_a   1.000
_cell.length_b   1.000
_cell.length_c   1.000
_cell.angle_alpha   90.00
_cell.angle_beta   90.00
_cell.angle_gamma   90.00
#
_symmetry.space_group_name_H-M   'P 1'
#
loop_
_entity.id
_entity.type
_entity.pdbx_description
1 polymer ?
#
loop_
_entity_poly.entity_id
_entity_poly.type
_entity_poly.pdbx_seq_one_letter_code
_entity_poly.pdbx_strand_id
1 'polypeptide(L)'
;MNKPVAERHHHHYYGYGTRPAEPQYSRRDGELNVVVNDFSYTVTIQQATPQSADPAKTQRLLIELNGYNPQGRQGRWSDGKRRTVEDGLAALLHEAETRAVEDRQRQIDEERAKAERKVRWEQAMEVARQKAIEAHYAKLLENQVERWRRANELRAFSEVLEQRLANPRSGDGDLTSARKWLDWITEHIGREDPIEHPPAMPSSPKLSNDDLKPYLNGWSPYGPESHINTWQRRW
;
A
#
# COMPACT_ATOMS: atom_id res chain seq x y z
N MET A 1 -22.25 39.59 -9.17
CA MET A 1 -22.61 38.74 -8.00
C MET A 1 -21.34 38.43 -7.24
N ASN A 2 -21.12 39.09 -6.10
CA ASN A 2 -19.87 39.00 -5.33
C ASN A 2 -19.92 37.71 -4.50
N LYS A 3 -19.12 36.70 -4.83
CA LYS A 3 -19.00 35.50 -3.98
C LYS A 3 -18.11 35.87 -2.78
N PRO A 4 -18.53 35.60 -1.54
CA PRO A 4 -17.66 35.82 -0.39
C PRO A 4 -16.45 34.89 -0.48
N VAL A 5 -15.25 35.42 -0.19
CA VAL A 5 -14.00 34.66 -0.19
C VAL A 5 -14.07 33.53 0.84
N ALA A 6 -13.71 32.31 0.44
CA ALA A 6 -13.78 31.16 1.34
C ALA A 6 -12.82 31.30 2.52
N GLU A 7 -13.24 30.95 3.74
CA GLU A 7 -12.48 31.13 5.00
C GLU A 7 -11.04 30.58 4.95
N ARG A 8 -10.80 29.51 4.19
CA ARG A 8 -9.46 28.93 3.99
C ARG A 8 -8.46 29.85 3.26
N HIS A 9 -8.94 30.92 2.63
CA HIS A 9 -8.13 31.94 1.94
C HIS A 9 -8.07 33.25 2.74
N HIS A 10 -8.58 33.27 3.98
CA HIS A 10 -8.46 34.43 4.86
C HIS A 10 -7.07 34.40 5.49
N HIS A 11 -6.23 35.37 5.12
CA HIS A 11 -4.88 35.46 5.66
C HIS A 11 -4.90 36.30 6.95
N HIS A 12 -4.75 35.64 8.10
CA HIS A 12 -4.62 36.34 9.38
C HIS A 12 -3.22 36.97 9.50
N TYR A 13 -3.15 38.30 9.51
CA TYR A 13 -1.92 39.00 9.85
C TYR A 13 -1.72 38.96 11.37
N TYR A 14 -0.74 38.18 11.84
CA TYR A 14 -0.25 38.30 13.21
C TYR A 14 0.69 39.50 13.31
N GLY A 15 0.24 40.57 13.94
CA GLY A 15 1.11 41.63 14.42
C GLY A 15 1.87 41.16 15.66
N TYR A 16 3.21 41.23 15.65
CA TYR A 16 4.01 41.03 16.86
C TYR A 16 3.88 42.27 17.76
N GLY A 17 3.04 42.16 18.79
CA GLY A 17 2.79 43.21 19.78
C GLY A 17 1.47 42.93 20.52
N THR A 18 1.38 43.36 21.77
CA THR A 18 0.30 43.13 22.75
C THR A 18 -1.08 42.85 22.12
N ARG A 19 -1.66 41.69 22.47
CA ARG A 19 -2.94 41.18 21.97
C ARG A 19 -4.00 42.29 21.82
N PRO A 20 -4.44 42.62 20.61
CA PRO A 20 -5.69 43.35 20.44
C PRO A 20 -6.86 42.41 20.72
N ALA A 21 -7.90 42.95 21.38
CA ALA A 21 -9.21 42.32 21.41
C ALA A 21 -9.79 42.38 19.99
N GLU A 22 -10.13 41.21 19.46
CA GLU A 22 -10.80 40.96 18.17
C GLU A 22 -9.98 41.21 16.88
N PRO A 23 -10.09 40.31 15.87
CA PRO A 23 -9.52 40.55 14.54
C PRO A 23 -10.28 41.71 13.87
N GLN A 24 -9.63 42.87 13.75
CA GLN A 24 -10.11 43.98 12.93
C GLN A 24 -10.17 43.57 11.47
N TYR A 25 -11.36 43.21 11.01
CA TYR A 25 -11.70 42.93 9.61
C TYR A 25 -11.26 44.07 8.68
N SER A 26 -10.57 43.73 7.59
CA SER A 26 -10.25 44.66 6.51
C SER A 26 -11.00 44.31 5.23
N ARG A 27 -12.12 44.98 4.98
CA ARG A 27 -12.98 44.69 3.84
C ARG A 27 -12.43 45.34 2.56
N ARG A 28 -11.85 44.51 1.68
CA ARG A 28 -12.16 44.39 0.24
C ARG A 28 -11.52 43.10 -0.29
N ASP A 29 -12.21 41.98 -0.13
CA ASP A 29 -11.74 40.66 -0.56
C ASP A 29 -12.55 40.20 -1.78
N GLY A 30 -11.94 40.31 -2.97
CA GLY A 30 -12.48 39.74 -4.21
C GLY A 30 -11.86 38.38 -4.46
N GLU A 31 -12.67 37.37 -4.79
CA GLU A 31 -12.20 36.08 -5.26
C GLU A 31 -12.65 35.90 -6.71
N LEU A 32 -11.72 35.53 -7.58
CA LEU A 32 -12.00 35.17 -8.96
C LEU A 32 -11.30 33.86 -9.29
N ASN A 33 -11.90 33.08 -10.17
CA ASN A 33 -11.28 31.85 -10.66
C ASN A 33 -10.80 32.10 -12.09
N VAL A 34 -9.50 31.92 -12.31
CA VAL A 34 -8.91 31.87 -13.64
C VAL A 34 -8.93 30.41 -14.07
N VAL A 35 -9.66 30.11 -15.13
CA VAL A 35 -9.72 28.78 -15.72
C VAL A 35 -8.78 28.75 -16.92
N VAL A 36 -7.78 27.88 -16.87
CA VAL A 36 -6.88 27.62 -17.99
C VAL A 36 -7.04 26.15 -18.36
N ASN A 37 -7.63 25.90 -19.54
CA ASN A 37 -8.05 24.57 -19.96
C ASN A 37 -8.95 23.92 -18.90
N ASP A 38 -8.53 22.78 -18.36
CA ASP A 38 -9.26 21.99 -17.36
C ASP A 38 -8.88 22.35 -15.91
N PHE A 39 -7.99 23.33 -15.70
CA PHE A 39 -7.50 23.73 -14.39
C PHE A 39 -8.09 25.06 -13.94
N SER A 40 -8.54 25.12 -12.68
CA SER A 40 -9.10 26.32 -12.08
C SER A 40 -8.18 26.81 -10.97
N TYR A 41 -7.71 28.05 -11.10
CA TYR A 41 -6.87 28.71 -10.12
C TYR A 41 -7.63 29.83 -9.42
N THR A 42 -7.66 29.77 -8.09
CA THR A 42 -8.30 30.80 -7.27
C THR A 42 -7.35 31.98 -7.09
N VAL A 43 -7.77 33.14 -7.57
CA VAL A 43 -7.07 34.40 -7.40
C VAL A 43 -7.84 35.23 -6.37
N THR A 44 -7.13 35.68 -5.34
CA THR A 44 -7.67 36.58 -4.33
C THR A 44 -7.13 37.99 -4.54
N ILE A 45 -7.98 38.98 -4.31
CA ILE A 45 -7.67 40.41 -4.37
C ILE A 45 -7.98 40.98 -2.99
N GLN A 46 -7.01 41.61 -2.36
CA GLN A 46 -7.10 42.14 -1.00
C GLN A 46 -6.43 43.51 -0.88
N GLN A 47 -6.66 44.23 0.21
CA GLN A 47 -5.86 45.42 0.53
C GLN A 47 -4.45 45.00 0.98
N ALA A 48 -3.43 45.66 0.46
CA ALA A 48 -2.03 45.35 0.78
C ALA A 48 -1.63 45.77 2.20
N THR A 49 -2.14 46.92 2.68
CA THR A 49 -1.86 47.44 4.02
C THR A 49 -3.11 48.01 4.68
N PRO A 50 -4.04 47.13 5.11
CA PRO A 50 -5.35 47.55 5.59
C PRO A 50 -5.32 48.31 6.92
N GLN A 51 -4.30 48.08 7.75
CA GLN A 51 -4.15 48.70 9.08
C GLN A 51 -3.38 50.03 9.04
N SER A 52 -3.08 50.56 7.86
CA SER A 52 -2.32 51.81 7.75
C SER A 52 -3.19 53.04 8.06
N ALA A 53 -2.65 54.00 8.81
CA ALA A 53 -3.29 55.30 9.02
C ALA A 53 -3.17 56.23 7.79
N ASP A 54 -2.34 55.85 6.80
CA ASP A 54 -2.14 56.60 5.57
C ASP A 54 -3.18 56.19 4.51
N PRO A 55 -4.10 57.09 4.10
CA PRO A 55 -5.16 56.77 3.16
C PRO A 55 -4.65 56.36 1.77
N ALA A 56 -3.44 56.79 1.38
CA ALA A 56 -2.84 56.35 0.11
C ALA A 56 -2.29 54.92 0.19
N LYS A 57 -1.94 54.43 1.40
CA LYS A 57 -1.49 53.06 1.61
C LYS A 57 -2.65 52.08 1.77
N THR A 58 -3.77 52.50 2.37
CA THR A 58 -4.96 51.63 2.51
C THR A 58 -5.67 51.37 1.20
N GLN A 59 -5.48 52.21 0.18
CA GLN A 59 -6.01 52.00 -1.17
C GLN A 59 -5.21 51.00 -2.02
N ARG A 60 -4.01 50.60 -1.58
CA ARG A 60 -3.17 49.66 -2.32
C ARG A 60 -3.75 48.26 -2.31
N LEU A 61 -3.73 47.60 -3.46
CA LEU A 61 -4.19 46.24 -3.65
C LEU A 61 -3.05 45.23 -3.68
N LEU A 62 -3.37 43.99 -3.35
CA LEU A 62 -2.56 42.80 -3.49
C LEU A 62 -3.41 41.74 -4.19
N ILE A 63 -2.86 41.15 -5.25
CA ILE A 63 -3.42 39.99 -5.93
C ILE A 63 -2.55 38.78 -5.62
N GLU A 64 -3.17 37.67 -5.26
CA GLU A 64 -2.49 36.41 -4.96
C GLU A 64 -3.09 35.25 -5.76
N LEU A 65 -2.23 34.48 -6.44
CA LEU A 65 -2.58 33.27 -7.16
C LEU A 65 -2.41 32.06 -6.24
N ASN A 66 -3.51 31.62 -5.63
CA ASN A 66 -3.53 30.57 -4.63
C ASN A 66 -3.29 29.18 -5.25
N GLY A 67 -2.84 28.24 -4.41
CA GLY A 67 -2.57 26.86 -4.80
C GLY A 67 -1.19 26.38 -4.38
N TYR A 68 -0.81 25.18 -4.84
CA TYR A 68 0.51 24.63 -4.59
C TYR A 68 1.59 25.49 -5.28
N ASN A 69 2.50 26.08 -4.49
CA ASN A 69 3.61 26.91 -4.94
C ASN A 69 4.95 26.25 -4.57
N PRO A 70 5.51 25.36 -5.40
CA PRO A 70 6.83 24.82 -5.19
C PRO A 70 7.89 25.89 -5.54
N GLN A 71 8.85 26.09 -4.63
CA GLN A 71 10.08 26.89 -4.81
C GLN A 71 9.90 28.39 -5.12
N GLY A 72 9.36 29.17 -4.19
CA GLY A 72 9.58 30.63 -4.15
C GLY A 72 9.13 31.40 -5.40
N ARG A 73 8.23 30.82 -6.21
CA ARG A 73 7.70 31.45 -7.43
C ARG A 73 6.86 32.66 -7.05
N GLN A 74 6.82 33.61 -7.97
CA GLN A 74 6.00 34.81 -7.81
C GLN A 74 4.52 34.41 -7.86
N GLY A 75 3.88 34.36 -6.70
CA GLY A 75 2.44 34.15 -6.57
C GLY A 75 1.68 35.40 -6.11
N ARG A 76 2.37 36.52 -5.93
CA ARG A 76 1.84 37.75 -5.33
C ARG A 76 2.27 38.97 -6.14
N TRP A 77 1.32 39.88 -6.36
CA TRP A 77 1.51 41.15 -7.06
C TRP A 77 0.79 42.25 -6.30
N SER A 78 1.49 43.32 -5.95
CA SER A 78 0.93 44.39 -5.10
C SER A 78 1.21 45.77 -5.66
N ASP A 79 0.30 46.71 -5.38
CA ASP A 79 0.51 48.12 -5.65
C ASP A 79 1.72 48.65 -4.87
N GLY A 80 2.56 49.38 -5.59
CA GLY A 80 3.73 50.05 -5.06
C GLY A 80 3.71 51.55 -5.34
N LYS A 81 4.85 52.21 -5.12
CA LYS A 81 5.01 53.65 -5.45
C LYS A 81 5.11 53.91 -6.96
N ARG A 82 5.44 52.88 -7.76
CA ARG A 82 5.78 52.99 -9.20
C ARG A 82 5.16 51.92 -10.09
N ARG A 83 4.45 50.95 -9.52
CA ARG A 83 3.83 49.82 -10.22
C ARG A 83 2.47 49.56 -9.59
N THR A 84 1.51 49.14 -10.39
CA THR A 84 0.18 48.76 -9.92
C THR A 84 -0.05 47.26 -10.07
N VAL A 85 -1.13 46.75 -9.48
CA VAL A 85 -1.56 45.37 -9.65
C VAL A 85 -1.94 45.05 -11.09
N GLU A 86 -2.45 46.04 -11.85
CA GLU A 86 -2.77 45.90 -13.28
C GLU A 86 -1.53 45.58 -14.11
N ASP A 87 -0.39 46.21 -13.79
CA ASP A 87 0.91 45.90 -14.43
C ASP A 87 1.34 44.43 -14.20
N GLY A 88 0.85 43.81 -13.13
CA GLY A 88 1.11 42.42 -12.76
C GLY A 88 0.18 41.40 -13.40
N LEU A 89 -0.94 41.81 -14.03
CA LEU A 89 -1.96 40.88 -14.53
C LEU A 89 -1.44 39.97 -15.63
N ALA A 90 -0.62 40.49 -16.55
CA ALA A 90 -0.02 39.66 -17.60
C ALA A 90 0.91 38.58 -17.02
N ALA A 91 1.69 38.93 -16.00
CA ALA A 91 2.56 37.98 -15.30
C ALA A 91 1.75 36.93 -14.51
N LEU A 92 0.63 37.34 -13.90
CA LEU A 92 -0.29 36.43 -13.22
C LEU A 92 -0.91 35.41 -14.17
N LEU A 93 -1.42 35.87 -15.32
CA LEU A 93 -2.02 34.98 -16.32
C LEU A 93 -0.99 34.00 -16.89
N HIS A 94 0.22 34.49 -17.18
CA HIS A 94 1.32 33.63 -17.63
C HIS A 94 1.72 32.56 -16.60
N GLU A 95 1.75 32.92 -15.31
CA GLU A 95 2.01 31.95 -14.24
C GLU A 95 0.86 30.93 -14.13
N ALA A 96 -0.40 31.36 -14.28
CA ALA A 96 -1.55 30.44 -14.30
C ALA A 96 -1.49 29.46 -15.48
N GLU A 97 -1.09 29.92 -16.67
CA GLU A 97 -0.85 29.05 -17.83
C GLU A 97 0.28 28.06 -17.58
N THR A 98 1.38 28.51 -16.99
CA THR A 98 2.52 27.66 -16.66
C THR A 98 2.12 26.56 -15.67
N ARG A 99 1.37 26.90 -14.61
CA ARG A 99 0.82 25.91 -13.67
C ARG A 99 -0.11 24.91 -14.36
N ALA A 100 -0.91 25.35 -15.33
CA ALA A 100 -1.82 24.45 -16.05
C ALA A 100 -1.08 23.39 -16.87
N VAL A 101 0.04 23.77 -17.49
CA VAL A 101 0.91 22.82 -18.22
C VAL A 101 1.55 21.83 -17.25
N GLU A 102 2.08 22.29 -16.13
CA GLU A 102 2.70 21.44 -15.11
C GLU A 102 1.70 20.50 -14.43
N ASP A 103 0.51 20.99 -14.10
CA ASP A 103 -0.56 20.21 -13.49
C ASP A 103 -1.05 19.11 -14.44
N ARG A 104 -1.14 19.41 -15.75
CA ARG A 104 -1.44 18.41 -16.78
C ARG A 104 -0.35 17.34 -16.86
N GLN A 105 0.91 17.75 -16.87
CA GLN A 105 2.03 16.82 -16.90
C GLN A 105 2.03 15.92 -15.66
N ARG A 106 1.78 16.49 -14.48
CA ARG A 106 1.67 15.73 -13.24
C ARG A 106 0.52 14.73 -13.27
N GLN A 107 -0.66 15.09 -13.78
CA GLN A 107 -1.76 14.14 -13.95
C GLN A 107 -1.37 12.97 -14.86
N ILE A 108 -0.72 13.25 -16.00
CA ILE A 108 -0.24 12.21 -16.92
C ILE A 108 0.78 11.29 -16.22
N ASP A 109 1.72 11.87 -15.48
CA ASP A 109 2.76 11.10 -14.78
C ASP A 109 2.18 10.28 -13.63
N GLU A 110 1.21 10.82 -12.87
CA GLU A 110 0.48 10.11 -11.83
C GLU A 110 -0.32 8.93 -12.41
N GLU A 111 -1.01 9.12 -13.54
CA GLU A 111 -1.73 8.07 -14.24
C GLU A 111 -0.80 6.97 -14.74
N ARG A 112 0.33 7.35 -15.37
CA ARG A 112 1.37 6.40 -15.79
C ARG A 112 1.93 5.62 -14.61
N ALA A 113 2.29 6.30 -13.52
CA ALA A 113 2.81 5.65 -12.32
C ALA A 113 1.80 4.67 -11.71
N LYS A 114 0.50 5.04 -11.66
CA LYS A 114 -0.57 4.14 -11.21
C LYS A 114 -0.70 2.92 -12.11
N ALA A 115 -0.67 3.10 -13.44
CA ALA A 115 -0.74 2.01 -14.39
C ALA A 115 0.46 1.06 -14.27
N GLU A 116 1.68 1.60 -14.21
CA GLU A 116 2.90 0.81 -14.03
C GLU A 116 2.90 0.04 -12.70
N ARG A 117 2.47 0.67 -11.59
CA ARG A 117 2.33 -0.01 -10.30
C ARG A 117 1.31 -1.14 -10.37
N LYS A 118 0.18 -0.93 -11.05
CA LYS A 118 -0.83 -1.98 -11.24
C LYS A 118 -0.26 -3.18 -12.01
N VAL A 119 0.48 -2.95 -13.09
CA VAL A 119 1.12 -4.03 -13.86
C VAL A 119 2.12 -4.79 -12.99
N ARG A 120 2.98 -4.08 -12.24
CA ARG A 120 3.95 -4.73 -11.33
C ARG A 120 3.26 -5.54 -10.23
N TRP A 121 2.16 -5.02 -9.70
CA TRP A 121 1.34 -5.72 -8.70
C TRP A 121 0.72 -7.00 -9.27
N GLU A 122 0.14 -6.95 -10.48
CA GLU A 122 -0.43 -8.13 -11.15
C GLU A 122 0.63 -9.21 -11.40
N GLN A 123 1.83 -8.80 -11.84
CA GLN A 123 2.97 -9.71 -12.01
C GLN A 123 3.40 -10.34 -10.67
N ALA A 124 3.46 -9.55 -9.60
CA ALA A 124 3.79 -10.05 -8.27
C ALA A 124 2.74 -11.03 -7.75
N MET A 125 1.45 -10.78 -8.00
CA MET A 125 0.36 -11.70 -7.66
C MET A 125 0.49 -13.03 -8.37
N GLU A 126 0.84 -13.02 -9.65
CA GLU A 126 0.99 -14.27 -10.41
C GLU A 126 2.18 -15.10 -9.94
N VAL A 127 3.33 -14.45 -9.73
CA VAL A 127 4.50 -15.11 -9.14
C VAL A 127 4.19 -15.66 -7.74
N ALA A 128 3.44 -14.91 -6.93
CA ALA A 128 3.04 -15.35 -5.60
C ALA A 128 2.11 -16.57 -5.64
N ARG A 129 1.16 -16.64 -6.58
CA ARG A 129 0.30 -17.81 -6.77
C ARG A 129 1.11 -19.04 -7.12
N GLN A 130 2.02 -18.92 -8.09
CA GLN A 130 2.83 -20.06 -8.50
C GLN A 130 3.68 -20.60 -7.33
N LYS A 131 4.30 -19.70 -6.55
CA LYS A 131 5.07 -20.09 -5.36
C LYS A 131 4.21 -20.74 -4.27
N ALA A 132 2.99 -20.22 -4.05
CA ALA A 132 2.08 -20.80 -3.07
C ALA A 132 1.60 -22.20 -3.47
N ILE A 133 1.34 -22.44 -4.76
CA ILE A 133 1.02 -23.78 -5.28
C ILE A 133 2.20 -24.72 -5.10
N GLU A 134 3.41 -24.29 -5.47
CA GLU A 134 4.62 -25.09 -5.33
C GLU A 134 4.90 -25.46 -3.87
N ALA A 135 4.79 -24.50 -2.95
CA ALA A 135 4.95 -24.76 -1.52
C ALA A 135 3.91 -25.74 -0.98
N HIS A 136 2.67 -25.69 -1.48
CA HIS A 136 1.64 -26.66 -1.12
C HIS A 136 2.02 -28.07 -1.58
N TYR A 137 2.47 -28.22 -2.83
CA TYR A 137 2.90 -29.50 -3.37
C TYR A 137 4.13 -30.05 -2.64
N ALA A 138 5.11 -29.20 -2.34
CA ALA A 138 6.29 -29.57 -1.56
C ALA A 138 5.88 -30.14 -0.20
N LYS A 139 4.96 -29.48 0.52
CA LYS A 139 4.45 -29.96 1.82
C LYS A 139 3.74 -31.31 1.70
N LEU A 140 2.96 -31.53 0.65
CA LEU A 140 2.32 -32.83 0.42
C LEU A 140 3.35 -33.93 0.14
N LEU A 141 4.37 -33.63 -0.66
CA LEU A 141 5.45 -34.56 -0.96
C LEU A 141 6.25 -34.90 0.29
N GLU A 142 6.60 -33.90 1.11
CA GLU A 142 7.29 -34.11 2.39
C GLU A 142 6.51 -35.07 3.30
N ASN A 143 5.21 -34.84 3.47
CA ASN A 143 4.35 -35.73 4.25
C ASN A 143 4.33 -37.17 3.68
N GLN A 144 4.31 -37.33 2.35
CA GLN A 144 4.36 -38.66 1.73
C GLN A 144 5.70 -39.36 1.99
N VAL A 145 6.82 -38.64 1.86
CA VAL A 145 8.16 -39.17 2.14
C VAL A 145 8.29 -39.59 3.61
N GLU A 146 7.74 -38.81 4.53
CA GLU A 146 7.72 -39.16 5.96
C GLU A 146 6.91 -40.44 6.23
N ARG A 147 5.72 -40.57 5.64
CA ARG A 147 4.89 -41.79 5.77
C ARG A 147 5.60 -43.01 5.21
N TRP A 148 6.21 -42.87 4.03
CA TRP A 148 7.02 -43.92 3.42
C TRP A 148 8.22 -44.31 4.29
N ARG A 149 8.97 -43.35 4.85
CA ARG A 149 10.10 -43.65 5.75
C ARG A 149 9.63 -44.43 6.97
N ARG A 150 8.54 -43.99 7.61
CA ARG A 150 7.95 -44.69 8.76
C ARG A 150 7.49 -46.11 8.40
N ALA A 151 6.88 -46.31 7.23
CA ALA A 151 6.49 -47.64 6.76
C ALA A 151 7.71 -48.58 6.59
N ASN A 152 8.83 -48.07 6.05
CA ASN A 152 10.06 -48.87 5.94
C ASN A 152 10.68 -49.19 7.31
N GLU A 153 10.69 -48.24 8.24
CA GLU A 153 11.17 -48.49 9.61
C GLU A 153 10.33 -49.57 10.30
N LEU A 154 9.02 -49.54 10.14
CA LEU A 154 8.11 -50.57 10.65
C LEU A 154 8.34 -51.92 9.97
N ARG A 155 8.59 -51.95 8.65
CA ARG A 155 8.91 -53.18 7.91
C ARG A 155 10.21 -53.82 8.42
N ALA A 156 11.26 -53.02 8.61
CA ALA A 156 12.51 -53.49 9.20
C ALA A 156 12.33 -54.02 10.63
N PHE A 157 11.50 -53.34 11.45
CA PHE A 157 11.16 -53.84 12.79
C PHE A 157 10.41 -55.18 12.73
N SER A 158 9.43 -55.32 11.82
CA SER A 158 8.68 -56.57 11.63
C SER A 158 9.59 -57.72 11.22
N GLU A 159 10.55 -57.50 10.32
CA GLU A 159 11.53 -58.53 9.92
C GLU A 159 12.40 -58.98 11.10
N VAL A 160 12.88 -58.03 11.92
CA VAL A 160 13.65 -58.35 13.13
C VAL A 160 12.79 -59.11 14.15
N LEU A 161 11.53 -58.72 14.33
CA LEU A 161 10.58 -59.38 15.22
C LEU A 161 10.28 -60.81 14.74
N GLU A 162 10.06 -61.00 13.44
CA GLU A 162 9.84 -62.30 12.83
C GLU A 162 11.03 -63.23 13.05
N GLN A 163 12.26 -62.76 12.81
CA GLN A 163 13.50 -63.52 13.07
C GLN A 163 13.65 -63.89 14.54
N ARG A 164 13.25 -63.01 15.47
CA ARG A 164 13.28 -63.29 16.91
C ARG A 164 12.24 -64.33 17.31
N LEU A 165 11.06 -64.30 16.72
CA LEU A 165 9.98 -65.28 16.94
C LEU A 165 10.30 -66.64 16.31
N ALA A 166 11.10 -66.68 15.24
CA ALA A 166 11.61 -67.92 14.65
C ALA A 166 12.64 -68.63 15.55
N ASN A 167 13.32 -67.89 16.44
CA ASN A 167 14.31 -68.42 17.38
C ASN A 167 13.91 -68.12 18.84
N PRO A 168 12.87 -68.81 19.38
CA PRO A 168 12.41 -68.59 20.74
C PRO A 168 13.45 -69.04 21.78
N ARG A 169 13.55 -68.30 22.88
CA ARG A 169 14.46 -68.55 24.00
C ARG A 169 13.67 -69.08 25.20
N SER A 170 14.37 -69.80 26.08
CA SER A 170 13.81 -70.24 27.37
C SER A 170 13.35 -69.02 28.18
N GLY A 171 12.06 -68.97 28.52
CA GLY A 171 11.45 -67.85 29.25
C GLY A 171 10.73 -66.82 28.36
N ASP A 172 10.68 -67.02 27.04
CA ASP A 172 9.81 -66.21 26.18
C ASP A 172 8.33 -66.38 26.59
N GLY A 173 7.58 -65.27 26.58
CA GLY A 173 6.17 -65.23 26.94
C GLY A 173 5.24 -65.83 25.88
N ASP A 174 4.00 -65.35 25.78
CA ASP A 174 3.03 -65.85 24.80
C ASP A 174 3.41 -65.51 23.35
N LEU A 175 4.10 -66.46 22.71
CA LEU A 175 4.52 -66.38 21.30
C LEU A 175 3.34 -66.30 20.33
N THR A 176 2.16 -66.78 20.72
CA THR A 176 0.95 -66.73 19.86
C THR A 176 0.42 -65.30 19.80
N SER A 177 0.35 -64.62 20.94
CA SER A 177 -0.01 -63.20 21.00
C SER A 177 1.00 -62.33 20.24
N ALA A 178 2.31 -62.61 20.38
CA ALA A 178 3.34 -61.88 19.64
C ALA A 178 3.23 -62.05 18.11
N ARG A 179 2.83 -63.24 17.62
CA ARG A 179 2.58 -63.47 16.20
C ARG A 179 1.36 -62.70 15.69
N LYS A 180 0.26 -62.67 16.46
CA LYS A 180 -0.91 -61.85 16.13
C LYS A 180 -0.56 -60.36 16.05
N TRP A 181 0.36 -59.90 16.89
CA TRP A 181 0.87 -58.53 16.84
C TRP A 181 1.68 -58.26 15.57
N LEU A 182 2.55 -59.20 15.16
CA LEU A 182 3.29 -59.12 13.91
C LEU A 182 2.36 -59.08 12.68
N ASP A 183 1.31 -59.90 12.66
CA ASP A 183 0.30 -59.90 11.60
C ASP A 183 -0.41 -58.53 11.53
N TRP A 184 -0.80 -57.98 12.69
CA TRP A 184 -1.42 -56.67 12.77
C TRP A 184 -0.49 -55.54 12.28
N ILE A 185 0.80 -55.57 12.63
CA ILE A 185 1.76 -54.56 12.15
C ILE A 185 1.87 -54.64 10.62
N THR A 186 1.97 -55.85 10.06
CA THR A 186 2.08 -56.04 8.61
C THR A 186 0.87 -55.48 7.87
N GLU A 187 -0.33 -55.74 8.38
CA GLU A 187 -1.56 -55.16 7.84
C GLU A 187 -1.61 -53.63 7.99
N HIS A 188 -1.15 -53.10 9.14
CA HIS A 188 -1.10 -51.66 9.40
C HIS A 188 -0.13 -50.95 8.43
N ILE A 189 1.05 -51.51 8.17
CA ILE A 189 2.01 -50.96 7.19
C ILE A 189 1.36 -50.87 5.82
N GLY A 190 0.68 -51.91 5.35
CA GLY A 190 0.04 -51.93 4.03
C GLY A 190 -1.03 -50.85 3.84
N ARG A 191 -1.70 -50.42 4.93
CA ARG A 191 -2.69 -49.33 4.89
C ARG A 191 -2.06 -47.93 4.86
N GLU A 192 -0.89 -47.78 5.47
CA GLU A 192 -0.23 -46.49 5.66
C GLU A 192 0.85 -46.18 4.62
N ASP A 193 1.40 -47.20 3.95
CA ASP A 193 2.46 -47.05 2.96
C ASP A 193 1.91 -46.36 1.68
N PRO A 194 2.37 -45.15 1.35
CA PRO A 194 1.91 -44.45 0.15
C PRO A 194 2.36 -45.13 -1.16
N ILE A 195 3.27 -46.10 -1.14
CA ILE A 195 3.68 -46.83 -2.35
C ILE A 195 2.68 -47.94 -2.72
N GLU A 196 2.04 -48.56 -1.73
CA GLU A 196 1.00 -49.58 -1.96
C GLU A 196 -0.20 -48.98 -2.74
N HIS A 197 -0.41 -47.67 -2.60
CA HIS A 197 -1.40 -46.89 -3.34
C HIS A 197 -0.74 -45.64 -3.94
N PRO A 198 -0.09 -45.78 -5.12
CA PRO A 198 0.71 -44.71 -5.71
C PRO A 198 -0.03 -43.37 -5.78
N PRO A 199 0.53 -42.29 -5.22
CA PRO A 199 -0.13 -41.00 -5.19
C PRO A 199 -0.17 -40.39 -6.59
N ALA A 200 -1.33 -39.83 -6.96
CA ALA A 200 -1.49 -39.04 -8.18
C ALA A 200 -1.10 -37.58 -7.95
N MET A 201 -0.99 -36.80 -9.04
CA MET A 201 -0.79 -35.36 -8.95
C MET A 201 -1.89 -34.72 -8.09
N PRO A 202 -1.54 -33.96 -7.03
CA PRO A 202 -2.53 -33.29 -6.19
C PRO A 202 -3.32 -32.25 -6.99
N SER A 203 -4.60 -32.11 -6.69
CA SER A 203 -5.40 -31.04 -7.27
C SER A 203 -4.84 -29.67 -6.87
N SER A 204 -4.99 -28.67 -7.76
CA SER A 204 -4.57 -27.31 -7.46
C SER A 204 -5.32 -26.79 -6.23
N PRO A 205 -4.63 -26.27 -5.20
CA PRO A 205 -5.29 -25.73 -4.02
C PRO A 205 -6.11 -24.49 -4.39
N LYS A 206 -7.23 -24.27 -3.69
CA LYS A 206 -7.92 -22.98 -3.72
C LYS A 206 -7.15 -22.01 -2.83
N LEU A 207 -6.35 -21.15 -3.45
CA LEU A 207 -5.57 -20.14 -2.74
C LEU A 207 -6.41 -18.88 -2.50
N SER A 208 -6.45 -18.43 -1.25
CA SER A 208 -6.98 -17.13 -0.87
C SER A 208 -5.92 -16.04 -0.99
N ASN A 209 -6.35 -14.78 -0.95
CA ASN A 209 -5.43 -13.63 -0.91
C ASN A 209 -4.49 -13.66 0.31
N ASP A 210 -4.90 -14.26 1.43
CA ASP A 210 -4.08 -14.38 2.63
C ASP A 210 -2.95 -15.40 2.46
N ASP A 211 -3.19 -16.48 1.70
CA ASP A 211 -2.19 -17.50 1.40
C ASP A 211 -1.04 -16.96 0.53
N LEU A 212 -1.29 -15.87 -0.20
CA LEU A 212 -0.30 -15.22 -1.07
C LEU A 212 0.62 -14.25 -0.32
N LYS A 213 0.19 -13.75 0.86
CA LYS A 213 0.93 -12.74 1.65
C LYS A 213 2.41 -13.06 1.84
N PRO A 214 2.83 -14.30 2.17
CA PRO A 214 4.24 -14.63 2.37
C PRO A 214 5.10 -14.45 1.11
N TYR A 215 4.49 -14.50 -0.08
CA TYR A 215 5.20 -14.51 -1.37
C TYR A 215 5.16 -13.16 -2.11
N LEU A 216 4.44 -12.17 -1.57
CA LEU A 216 4.20 -10.88 -2.22
C LEU A 216 5.28 -9.81 -1.95
N ASN A 217 6.33 -10.11 -1.18
CA ASN A 217 7.53 -9.26 -1.01
C ASN A 217 7.24 -7.76 -0.75
N GLY A 218 6.26 -7.45 0.10
CA GLY A 218 5.88 -6.08 0.44
C GLY A 218 4.68 -5.51 -0.32
N TRP A 219 4.19 -6.20 -1.36
CA TRP A 219 2.94 -5.87 -2.03
C TRP A 219 1.73 -6.36 -1.22
N SER A 220 0.69 -5.53 -1.13
CA SER A 220 -0.59 -5.97 -0.54
C SER A 220 -1.31 -6.95 -1.48
N PRO A 221 -1.96 -8.00 -0.96
CA PRO A 221 -2.76 -8.90 -1.78
C PRO A 221 -4.09 -8.28 -2.25
N TYR A 222 -4.48 -7.12 -1.71
CA TYR A 222 -5.78 -6.49 -2.00
C TYR A 222 -5.71 -5.36 -3.03
N GLY A 223 -4.50 -4.92 -3.42
CA GLY A 223 -4.35 -3.93 -4.49
C GLY A 223 -3.00 -3.22 -4.51
N PRO A 224 -2.68 -2.54 -5.62
CA PRO A 224 -1.39 -1.88 -5.84
C PRO A 224 -1.17 -0.64 -4.97
N GLU A 225 -2.24 -0.01 -4.48
CA GLU A 225 -2.18 1.23 -3.67
C GLU A 225 -2.29 0.95 -2.16
N SER A 226 -2.58 -0.30 -1.77
CA SER A 226 -2.61 -0.69 -0.37
C SER A 226 -1.19 -0.97 0.11
N HIS A 227 -0.66 -0.11 0.98
CA HIS A 227 0.56 -0.45 1.72
C HIS A 227 0.25 -1.59 2.70
N ILE A 228 1.14 -2.59 2.80
CA ILE A 228 1.19 -3.47 3.97
C ILE A 228 1.58 -2.58 5.15
N ASN A 229 0.57 -2.01 5.80
CA ASN A 229 0.78 -1.25 7.02
C ASN A 229 1.45 -2.19 8.03
N THR A 230 2.58 -1.74 8.56
CA THR A 230 3.46 -2.39 9.52
C THR A 230 2.73 -2.88 10.77
N TRP A 231 2.19 -4.10 10.74
CA TRP A 231 1.73 -4.83 11.93
C TRP A 231 1.88 -6.33 11.72
N GLN A 232 3.13 -6.83 11.73
CA GLN A 232 3.51 -8.23 12.07
C GLN A 232 5.02 -8.46 11.92
N ARG A 233 5.85 -7.58 12.49
CA ARG A 233 7.16 -7.99 13.01
C ARG A 233 7.08 -8.00 14.52
N ARG A 234 6.60 -9.11 15.09
CA ARG A 234 6.95 -9.47 16.47
C ARG A 234 7.44 -10.91 16.44
N TRP A 235 8.73 -11.00 16.74
CA TRP A 235 9.44 -12.20 17.16
C TRP A 235 8.81 -12.78 18.42
#